data_AF-A0A5E4TNR5-F1
#
_entry.id   AF-A0A5E4TNR5-F1
#
_cell.length_a   1.000
_cell.length_b   1.000
_cell.length_c   1.000
_cell.angle_alpha   90.00
_cell.angle_beta   90.00
_cell.angle_gamma   90.00
#
_symmetry.space_group_name_H-M   'P 1'
#
loop_
_entity.id
_entity.type
_entity.pdbx_description
1 polymer ?
#
loop_
_entity_poly.entity_id
_entity_poly.type
_entity_poly.pdbx_seq_one_letter_code
_entity_poly.pdbx_strand_id
1 'polypeptide(L)'
;MTRTFPTLASAYAGRFTALPHSLSRTLKLTLAVTVAVLVTGCAGPSKSPPAAQKATQTAPDAATLRDRHLAAANAAADQYRTCLYGHVARYVNLVPDPARLADEAATECAPITDRFRRERQAAIVTYTSAADAAQQADAATATLQADGQRVARARATELRALQ
;
A
#
# COMPACT_ATOMS: atom_id res chain seq x y z
N MET A 1 42.70 -8.01 -29.03
CA MET A 1 42.18 -9.33 -28.64
C MET A 1 40.68 -9.19 -28.39
N THR A 2 39.90 -9.54 -29.40
CA THR A 2 38.45 -9.35 -29.51
C THR A 2 37.78 -10.70 -29.24
N ARG A 3 36.81 -10.76 -28.32
CA ARG A 3 35.97 -11.96 -28.15
C ARG A 3 34.50 -11.64 -28.34
N THR A 4 34.00 -12.22 -29.41
CA THR A 4 32.64 -12.22 -29.96
C THR A 4 31.79 -13.27 -29.23
N PHE A 5 30.50 -12.99 -29.07
CA PHE A 5 29.45 -13.89 -28.58
C PHE A 5 29.29 -15.15 -29.44
N PRO A 6 28.56 -16.17 -28.93
CA PRO A 6 27.31 -16.45 -29.63
C PRO A 6 26.08 -16.63 -28.74
N THR A 7 25.01 -16.05 -29.25
CA THR A 7 23.59 -16.25 -29.00
C THR A 7 23.18 -17.69 -29.33
N LEU A 8 22.35 -18.32 -28.48
CA LEU A 8 21.51 -19.45 -28.87
C LEU A 8 20.05 -19.11 -28.58
N ALA A 9 19.24 -19.13 -29.63
CA ALA A 9 17.81 -18.94 -29.64
C ALA A 9 17.12 -20.23 -30.13
N SER A 10 15.89 -20.44 -29.64
CA SER A 10 14.83 -21.32 -30.19
C SER A 10 15.06 -22.83 -30.14
N ALA A 11 14.08 -23.72 -29.93
CA ALA A 11 12.62 -23.67 -29.81
C ALA A 11 12.19 -25.05 -29.21
N TYR A 12 11.00 -25.34 -28.67
CA TYR A 12 9.68 -25.51 -29.32
C TYR A 12 8.69 -25.91 -28.19
N ALA A 13 7.61 -25.15 -28.00
CA ALA A 13 6.21 -25.54 -28.20
C ALA A 13 5.67 -26.76 -27.43
N GLY A 14 4.87 -26.47 -26.40
CA GLY A 14 3.85 -27.35 -25.84
C GLY A 14 2.58 -26.53 -25.60
N ARG A 15 1.67 -26.54 -26.57
CA ARG A 15 0.31 -25.99 -26.53
C ARG A 15 -0.60 -27.00 -25.79
N PHE A 16 -1.50 -26.54 -24.91
CA PHE A 16 -2.95 -26.78 -24.96
C PHE A 16 -3.64 -26.53 -23.60
N THR A 17 -4.50 -25.48 -23.61
CA THR A 17 -5.86 -25.39 -23.02
C THR A 17 -6.13 -25.76 -21.57
N ALA A 18 -6.54 -24.76 -20.77
CA ALA A 18 -7.87 -24.72 -20.12
C ALA A 18 -8.04 -23.43 -19.28
N LEU A 19 -8.71 -22.41 -19.84
CA LEU A 19 -9.77 -21.67 -19.13
C LEU A 19 -11.08 -22.37 -19.53
N PRO A 20 -12.17 -22.42 -18.72
CA PRO A 20 -12.81 -21.21 -18.19
C PRO A 20 -13.65 -21.40 -16.88
N HIS A 21 -14.39 -20.35 -16.49
CA HIS A 21 -15.50 -20.27 -15.51
C HIS A 21 -15.11 -20.18 -14.02
N SER A 22 -15.24 -19.00 -13.40
CA SER A 22 -16.49 -18.47 -12.80
C SER A 22 -16.79 -19.11 -11.44
N LEU A 23 -16.69 -18.31 -10.37
CA LEU A 23 -17.34 -18.46 -9.05
C LEU A 23 -16.77 -17.33 -8.16
N SER A 24 -17.26 -16.09 -8.18
CA SER A 24 -18.60 -15.69 -7.74
C SER A 24 -19.05 -16.46 -6.50
N ARG A 25 -18.48 -16.14 -5.33
CA ARG A 25 -19.13 -16.41 -4.04
C ARG A 25 -19.62 -15.11 -3.41
N THR A 26 -20.73 -14.66 -3.98
CA THR A 26 -21.71 -13.79 -3.35
C THR A 26 -22.38 -14.60 -2.24
N LEU A 27 -22.01 -14.39 -0.98
CA LEU A 27 -22.80 -14.91 0.14
C LEU A 27 -23.81 -13.83 0.54
N LYS A 28 -24.95 -13.82 -0.15
CA LYS A 28 -26.18 -13.21 0.34
C LYS A 28 -26.85 -14.25 1.25
N LEU A 29 -26.88 -14.02 2.56
CA LEU A 29 -27.86 -14.64 3.44
C LEU A 29 -28.78 -13.55 3.99
N THR A 30 -29.97 -13.50 3.40
CA THR A 30 -31.13 -12.70 3.79
C THR A 30 -32.04 -13.48 4.74
N LEU A 31 -32.94 -12.73 5.41
CA LEU A 31 -34.10 -13.09 6.26
C LEU A 31 -33.81 -13.22 7.78
N ALA A 32 -34.58 -12.64 8.72
CA ALA A 32 -35.98 -12.23 8.71
C ALA A 32 -36.22 -11.06 9.71
N VAL A 33 -36.92 -9.98 9.34
CA VAL A 33 -38.35 -9.68 9.59
C VAL A 33 -38.74 -9.63 11.08
N THR A 34 -38.84 -8.42 11.63
CA THR A 34 -39.82 -8.08 12.68
C THR A 34 -40.59 -6.84 12.25
N VAL A 35 -41.86 -7.08 11.91
CA VAL A 35 -42.87 -6.08 11.59
C VAL A 35 -43.47 -5.60 12.91
N ALA A 36 -43.40 -4.30 13.18
CA ALA A 36 -44.24 -3.65 14.18
C ALA A 36 -45.04 -2.55 13.48
N VAL A 37 -46.25 -2.92 13.07
CA VAL A 37 -47.31 -2.00 12.61
C VAL A 37 -47.98 -1.41 13.85
N LEU A 38 -47.93 -0.10 14.00
CA LEU A 38 -48.93 0.64 14.78
C LEU A 38 -49.47 1.78 13.91
N VAL A 39 -50.75 1.63 13.60
CA VAL A 39 -51.60 2.53 12.84
C VAL A 39 -52.16 3.59 13.79
N THR A 40 -52.03 4.87 13.43
CA THR A 40 -52.99 5.94 13.78
C THR A 40 -52.93 7.04 12.70
N GLY A 41 -54.11 7.52 12.24
CA GLY A 41 -54.32 8.50 11.17
C GLY A 41 -53.71 9.89 11.43
N CYS A 42 -53.80 10.91 10.57
CA CYS A 42 -54.96 11.39 9.81
C CYS A 42 -54.52 12.44 8.75
N ALA A 43 -55.41 12.69 7.78
CA ALA A 43 -55.39 13.59 6.61
C ALA A 43 -54.44 14.84 6.52
N GLY A 44 -53.78 14.98 5.34
CA GLY A 44 -53.50 16.23 4.58
C GLY A 44 -52.11 16.89 4.73
N PRO A 45 -51.62 17.73 3.78
CA PRO A 45 -51.74 17.76 2.31
C PRO A 45 -50.41 17.38 1.60
N SER A 46 -50.48 17.12 0.30
CA SER A 46 -49.32 16.86 -0.58
C SER A 46 -48.28 17.98 -0.53
N LYS A 47 -47.18 17.77 0.21
CA LYS A 47 -45.99 18.63 0.14
C LYS A 47 -44.90 17.88 -0.60
N SER A 48 -44.67 18.30 -1.84
CA SER A 48 -43.55 17.81 -2.65
C SER A 48 -42.25 17.93 -1.84
N PRO A 49 -41.41 16.89 -1.77
CA PRO A 49 -40.13 16.99 -1.10
C PRO A 49 -39.30 18.10 -1.76
N PRO A 50 -38.65 18.98 -0.99
CA PRO A 50 -37.77 20.00 -1.55
C PRO A 50 -36.71 19.29 -2.38
N ALA A 51 -36.53 19.77 -3.62
CA ALA A 51 -35.53 19.26 -4.55
C ALA A 51 -34.21 19.10 -3.80
N ALA A 52 -33.72 17.86 -3.73
CA ALA A 52 -32.42 17.56 -3.16
C ALA A 52 -31.41 18.45 -3.89
N GLN A 53 -30.92 19.48 -3.21
CA GLN A 53 -29.78 20.24 -3.68
C GLN A 53 -28.66 19.21 -3.75
N LYS A 54 -28.29 18.80 -4.97
CA LYS A 54 -27.03 18.12 -5.22
C LYS A 54 -25.98 19.07 -4.68
N ALA A 55 -25.45 18.75 -3.49
CA ALA A 55 -24.26 19.40 -2.99
C ALA A 55 -23.18 19.14 -4.05
N THR A 56 -22.88 20.16 -4.85
CA THR A 56 -21.78 20.11 -5.80
C THR A 56 -20.52 20.06 -4.96
N GLN A 57 -20.04 18.86 -4.67
CA GLN A 57 -18.81 18.68 -3.92
C GLN A 57 -17.67 19.15 -4.81
N THR A 58 -17.15 20.35 -4.51
CA THR A 58 -16.02 20.93 -5.24
C THR A 58 -14.84 19.96 -5.17
N ALA A 59 -14.32 19.59 -6.34
CA ALA A 59 -13.15 18.73 -6.39
C ALA A 59 -11.96 19.45 -5.70
N PRO A 60 -11.17 18.73 -4.87
CA PRO A 60 -10.01 19.33 -4.23
C PRO A 60 -9.02 19.83 -5.28
N ASP A 61 -8.40 20.99 -5.03
CA ASP A 61 -7.35 21.50 -5.89
C ASP A 61 -6.10 20.61 -5.86
N ALA A 62 -5.23 20.79 -6.86
CA ALA A 62 -4.03 19.98 -7.02
C ALA A 62 -3.06 20.10 -5.83
N ALA A 63 -3.01 21.26 -5.17
CA ALA A 63 -2.15 21.49 -4.00
C ALA A 63 -2.64 20.67 -2.81
N THR A 64 -3.94 20.67 -2.56
CA THR A 64 -4.60 19.88 -1.51
C THR A 64 -4.39 18.38 -1.73
N LEU A 65 -4.52 17.90 -2.98
CA LEU A 65 -4.27 16.50 -3.30
C LEU A 65 -2.80 16.13 -3.09
N ARG A 66 -1.87 16.98 -3.52
CA ARG A 66 -0.44 16.80 -3.28
C ARG A 66 -0.14 16.66 -1.79
N ASP A 67 -0.64 17.57 -0.97
CA ASP A 67 -0.35 17.58 0.46
C ASP A 67 -0.89 16.33 1.16
N ARG A 68 -2.05 15.82 0.72
CA ARG A 68 -2.58 14.52 1.18
C ARG A 68 -1.67 13.35 0.82
N HIS A 69 -1.15 13.30 -0.40
CA HIS A 69 -0.20 12.27 -0.83
C HIS A 69 1.13 12.37 -0.06
N LEU A 70 1.64 13.59 0.19
CA LEU A 70 2.84 13.79 0.99
C LEU A 70 2.64 13.30 2.43
N ALA A 71 1.49 13.61 3.04
CA ALA A 71 1.15 13.13 4.38
C ALA A 71 1.00 11.61 4.44
N ALA A 72 0.35 11.01 3.43
CA ALA A 72 0.21 9.55 3.32
C ALA A 72 1.57 8.85 3.15
N ALA A 73 2.48 9.44 2.37
CA ALA A 73 3.85 8.95 2.25
C ALA A 73 4.59 9.03 3.60
N ASN A 74 4.52 10.16 4.31
CA ASN A 74 5.16 10.29 5.62
C ASN A 74 4.62 9.27 6.63
N ALA A 75 3.30 9.06 6.67
CA ALA A 75 2.68 8.03 7.49
C ALA A 75 3.18 6.61 7.13
N ALA A 76 3.36 6.31 5.83
CA ALA A 76 3.94 5.05 5.41
C ALA A 76 5.41 4.91 5.84
N ALA A 77 6.21 5.98 5.79
CA ALA A 77 7.59 5.96 6.28
C ALA A 77 7.66 5.66 7.80
N ASP A 78 6.75 6.23 8.59
CA ASP A 78 6.69 5.97 10.03
C ASP A 78 6.20 4.55 10.36
N GLN A 79 5.23 4.05 9.58
CA GLN A 79 4.79 2.66 9.63
C GLN A 79 5.95 1.70 9.31
N TYR A 80 6.77 2.02 8.30
CA TYR A 80 7.92 1.20 7.93
C TYR A 80 8.94 1.11 9.06
N ARG A 81 9.30 2.24 9.68
CA ARG A 81 10.20 2.26 10.86
C ARG A 81 9.63 1.45 12.01
N THR A 82 8.35 1.63 12.32
CA THR A 82 7.66 0.90 13.38
C THR A 82 7.66 -0.61 13.12
N CYS A 83 7.41 -1.02 11.87
CA CYS A 83 7.47 -2.41 11.44
C CYS A 83 8.87 -3.01 11.67
N LEU A 84 9.93 -2.31 11.24
CA LEU A 84 11.31 -2.74 11.46
C LEU A 84 11.62 -2.92 12.96
N TYR A 85 11.29 -1.93 13.79
CA TYR A 85 11.55 -2.01 15.22
C TYR A 85 10.81 -3.16 15.90
N GLY A 86 9.52 -3.34 15.56
CA GLY A 86 8.71 -4.43 16.08
C GLY A 86 9.25 -5.80 15.66
N HIS A 87 9.70 -5.92 14.41
CA HIS A 87 10.28 -7.15 13.90
C HIS A 87 11.61 -7.48 14.58
N VAL A 88 12.52 -6.51 14.70
CA VAL A 88 13.81 -6.72 15.39
C VAL A 88 13.57 -7.14 16.84
N ALA A 89 12.70 -6.42 17.57
CA ALA A 89 12.42 -6.73 18.98
C ALA A 89 11.83 -8.14 19.18
N ARG A 90 10.97 -8.60 18.27
CA ARG A 90 10.34 -9.92 18.36
C ARG A 90 11.31 -11.07 18.07
N TYR A 91 12.26 -10.89 17.15
CA TYR A 91 13.05 -11.99 16.61
C TYR A 91 14.55 -11.92 16.95
N VAL A 92 14.99 -10.96 17.77
CA VAL A 92 16.40 -10.78 18.17
C VAL A 92 17.03 -12.04 18.79
N ASN A 93 16.24 -12.86 19.50
CA ASN A 93 16.67 -14.11 20.13
C ASN A 93 16.67 -15.32 19.18
N LEU A 94 15.98 -15.20 18.03
CA LEU A 94 15.76 -16.30 17.10
C LEU A 94 16.75 -16.24 15.93
N VAL A 95 17.11 -15.04 15.51
CA VAL A 95 18.10 -14.81 14.45
C VAL A 95 19.36 -14.28 15.13
N PRO A 96 20.52 -14.97 15.09
CA PRO A 96 21.74 -14.54 15.80
C PRO A 96 22.59 -13.48 15.07
N ASP A 97 22.44 -13.33 13.75
CA ASP A 97 23.16 -12.32 12.98
C ASP A 97 22.31 -11.03 12.87
N PRO A 98 22.79 -9.85 13.33
CA PRO A 98 21.99 -8.63 13.29
C PRO A 98 21.79 -8.10 11.86
N ALA A 99 22.70 -8.37 10.93
CA ALA A 99 22.55 -7.98 9.53
C ALA A 99 21.42 -8.78 8.86
N ARG A 100 21.49 -10.12 8.97
CA ARG A 100 20.43 -11.05 8.57
C ARG A 100 19.05 -10.65 9.12
N LEU A 101 18.95 -10.39 10.42
CA LEU A 101 17.68 -10.01 11.05
C LEU A 101 17.10 -8.72 10.46
N ALA A 102 17.94 -7.72 10.20
CA ALA A 102 17.49 -6.47 9.60
C ALA A 102 17.04 -6.64 8.14
N ASP A 103 17.70 -7.52 7.38
CA ASP A 103 17.35 -7.81 5.99
C ASP A 103 16.03 -8.61 5.89
N GLU A 104 15.83 -9.57 6.80
CA GLU A 104 14.56 -10.28 6.97
C GLU A 104 13.44 -9.29 7.34
N ALA A 105 13.70 -8.37 8.29
CA ALA A 105 12.75 -7.33 8.65
C ALA A 105 12.41 -6.38 7.49
N ALA A 106 13.41 -5.98 6.70
CA ALA A 106 13.18 -5.14 5.53
C ALA A 106 12.32 -5.85 4.47
N THR A 107 12.51 -7.15 4.30
CA THR A 107 11.72 -7.99 3.37
C THR A 107 10.26 -8.06 3.82
N GLU A 108 10.01 -8.32 5.09
CA GLU A 108 8.66 -8.37 5.66
C GLU A 108 7.94 -7.02 5.56
N CYS A 109 8.68 -5.92 5.80
CA CYS A 109 8.13 -4.56 5.76
C CYS A 109 8.09 -3.94 4.35
N ALA A 110 8.51 -4.66 3.30
CA ALA A 110 8.60 -4.17 1.92
C ALA A 110 7.28 -3.58 1.35
N PRO A 111 6.09 -4.18 1.60
CA PRO A 111 4.83 -3.63 1.09
C PRO A 111 4.53 -2.20 1.58
N ILE A 112 5.08 -1.80 2.73
CA ILE A 112 4.93 -0.45 3.26
C ILE A 112 5.77 0.54 2.44
N THR A 113 6.98 0.13 2.01
CA THR A 113 7.82 0.95 1.14
C THR A 113 7.24 1.09 -0.26
N ASP A 114 6.52 0.10 -0.77
CA ASP A 114 5.77 0.23 -2.02
C ASP A 114 4.64 1.26 -1.92
N ARG A 115 3.94 1.30 -0.77
CA ARG A 115 2.94 2.33 -0.50
C ARG A 115 3.59 3.71 -0.45
N PHE A 116 4.70 3.86 0.29
CA PHE A 116 5.48 5.09 0.33
C PHE A 116 5.83 5.58 -1.09
N ARG A 117 6.38 4.70 -1.94
CA ARG A 117 6.75 5.01 -3.32
C ARG A 117 5.57 5.55 -4.13
N ARG A 118 4.43 4.85 -4.09
CA ARG A 118 3.21 5.25 -4.83
C ARG A 118 2.70 6.61 -4.39
N GLU A 119 2.59 6.84 -3.08
CA GLU A 119 2.14 8.12 -2.53
C GLU A 119 3.12 9.24 -2.87
N ARG A 120 4.43 8.98 -2.82
CA ARG A 120 5.42 9.98 -3.22
C ARG A 120 5.36 10.32 -4.69
N GLN A 121 5.26 9.32 -5.57
CA GLN A 121 5.12 9.54 -7.00
C GLN A 121 3.86 10.36 -7.31
N ALA A 122 2.74 10.04 -6.66
CA ALA A 122 1.47 10.76 -6.83
C ALA A 122 1.54 12.22 -6.37
N ALA A 123 2.32 12.52 -5.32
CA ALA A 123 2.57 13.90 -4.93
C ALA A 123 3.45 14.64 -5.96
N ILE A 124 4.51 14.01 -6.45
CA ILE A 124 5.54 14.66 -7.29
C ILE A 124 5.03 14.95 -8.70
N VAL A 125 4.24 14.05 -9.28
CA VAL A 125 3.71 14.19 -10.65
C VAL A 125 2.84 15.45 -10.85
N THR A 126 2.45 16.12 -9.77
CA THR A 126 1.71 17.39 -9.82
C THR A 126 2.50 18.56 -10.43
N TYR A 127 3.84 18.49 -10.50
CA TYR A 127 4.69 19.57 -10.98
C TYR A 127 5.80 19.14 -11.97
N THR A 128 5.84 17.86 -12.34
CA THR A 128 6.87 17.33 -13.24
C THR A 128 6.33 16.17 -14.08
N SER A 129 7.14 15.64 -14.99
CA SER A 129 6.77 14.47 -15.81
C SER A 129 6.60 13.22 -14.94
N ALA A 130 5.80 12.27 -15.41
CA ALA A 130 5.59 10.99 -14.71
C ALA A 130 6.89 10.19 -14.54
N ALA A 131 7.82 10.31 -15.49
CA ALA A 131 9.12 9.63 -15.45
C ALA A 131 10.02 10.23 -14.36
N ASP A 132 10.14 11.56 -14.31
CA ASP A 132 10.92 12.24 -13.28
C ASP A 132 10.32 12.00 -11.89
N ALA A 133 8.99 12.00 -11.79
CA ALA A 133 8.28 11.69 -10.55
C ALA A 133 8.55 10.27 -10.06
N ALA A 134 8.57 9.28 -10.97
CA ALA A 134 8.92 7.91 -10.63
C ALA A 134 10.36 7.83 -10.12
N GLN A 135 11.32 8.42 -10.84
CA GLN A 135 12.74 8.41 -10.47
C GLN A 135 12.98 9.07 -9.10
N GLN A 136 12.32 10.19 -8.83
CA GLN A 136 12.43 10.86 -7.52
C GLN A 136 11.80 10.02 -6.40
N ALA A 137 10.65 9.38 -6.65
CA ALA A 137 10.03 8.49 -5.67
C ALA A 137 10.89 7.24 -5.40
N ASP A 138 11.54 6.69 -6.42
CA ASP A 138 12.45 5.55 -6.30
C ASP A 138 13.70 5.92 -5.47
N ALA A 139 14.31 7.07 -5.75
CA ALA A 139 15.45 7.57 -4.97
C ALA A 139 15.08 7.82 -3.49
N ALA A 140 13.90 8.39 -3.23
CA ALA A 140 13.40 8.58 -1.88
C ALA A 140 13.13 7.24 -1.17
N THR A 141 12.60 6.24 -1.90
CA THR A 141 12.33 4.90 -1.37
C THR A 141 13.62 4.16 -1.03
N ALA A 142 14.63 4.25 -1.90
CA ALA A 142 15.96 3.67 -1.64
C ALA A 142 16.62 4.29 -0.39
N THR A 143 16.52 5.61 -0.24
CA THR A 143 17.01 6.31 0.97
C THR A 143 16.28 5.81 2.22
N LEU A 144 14.94 5.75 2.19
CA LEU A 144 14.13 5.26 3.32
C LEU A 144 14.52 3.82 3.72
N GLN A 145 14.70 2.94 2.73
CA GLN A 145 15.09 1.56 2.95
C GLN A 145 16.49 1.45 3.57
N ALA A 146 17.47 2.16 3.00
CA ALA A 146 18.84 2.17 3.49
C ALA A 146 18.93 2.71 4.93
N ASP A 147 18.25 3.82 5.22
CA ASP A 147 18.19 4.39 6.56
C ASP A 147 17.53 3.44 7.56
N GLY A 148 16.38 2.87 7.19
CA GLY A 148 15.68 1.90 8.01
C GLY A 148 16.54 0.68 8.33
N GLN A 149 17.22 0.10 7.33
CA GLN A 149 18.11 -1.04 7.52
C GLN A 149 19.29 -0.70 8.44
N ARG A 150 19.95 0.45 8.25
CA ARG A 150 21.05 0.86 9.15
C ARG A 150 20.59 0.93 10.60
N VAL A 151 19.43 1.54 10.84
CA VAL A 151 18.87 1.70 12.18
C VAL A 151 18.42 0.36 12.77
N ALA A 152 17.80 -0.51 11.97
CA ALA A 152 17.41 -1.85 12.39
C ALA A 152 18.63 -2.70 12.80
N ARG A 153 19.72 -2.64 12.04
CA ARG A 153 20.99 -3.34 12.36
C ARG A 153 21.61 -2.82 13.65
N ALA A 154 21.66 -1.50 13.81
CA ALA A 154 22.16 -0.89 15.05
C ALA A 154 21.34 -1.34 16.25
N ARG A 155 20.00 -1.31 16.13
CA ARG A 155 19.10 -1.72 17.20
C ARG A 155 19.22 -3.21 17.54
N ALA A 156 19.33 -4.07 16.54
CA ALA A 156 19.54 -5.50 16.74
C ALA A 156 20.86 -5.76 17.50
N THR A 157 21.92 -5.03 17.16
CA THR A 157 23.23 -5.12 17.82
C THR A 157 23.14 -4.69 19.28
N GLU A 158 22.53 -3.54 19.54
CA GLU A 158 22.31 -3.03 20.91
C GLU A 158 21.52 -4.01 21.77
N LEU A 159 20.40 -4.54 21.24
CA LEU A 159 19.55 -5.45 21.99
C LEU A 159 20.26 -6.75 22.36
N ARG A 160 21.16 -7.25 21.51
CA ARG A 160 21.98 -8.43 21.83
C ARG A 160 23.07 -8.14 22.85
N ALA A 161 23.65 -6.95 22.84
CA ALA A 161 24.65 -6.57 23.84
C ALA A 161 24.07 -6.49 25.27
N LEU A 162 22.74 -6.49 25.41
CA LEU A 162 22.03 -6.46 26.69
C LEU A 162 21.58 -7.85 27.18
N GLN A 163 21.80 -8.90 26.40
CA GLN A 163 21.40 -10.28 26.70
C GLN A 163 22.59 -11.07 27.25
#